data_AF-A0A5E4KCB5-F1
#
_entry.id   AF-A0A5E4KCB5-F1
#
_cell.length_a   1.000
_cell.length_b   1.000
_cell.length_c   1.000
_cell.angle_alpha   90.00
_cell.angle_beta   90.00
_cell.angle_gamma   90.00
#
_symmetry.space_group_name_H-M   'P 1'
#
loop_
_entity.id
_entity.type
_entity.pdbx_description
1 polymer ?
#
loop_
_entity_poly.entity_id
_entity_poly.type
_entity_poly.pdbx_seq_one_letter_code
_entity_poly.pdbx_strand_id
1 'polypeptide(L)'
;MDFLEKVKGLLLEPSKTFDSLKDETLEEAVKYYAIIAAAYSALLALLLAFAGSMFGSMMGFRNLGTMMGAGAGVGAAVVFFVMFMIFAIAGAFIGGAILHIFVYIVGGRKGIVQTIKAGMYGSTPSLLLGWIPLVNIIAAIWSLATEIVGIRQLHELTTGRAVLAILIPIILAIILAVVLAALLVAVMTSTGAPRYGY
;
A
#
# COMPACT_ATOMS: atom_id res chain seq x y z
N MET A 1 14.27 -19.96 1.70
CA MET A 1 12.86 -20.39 1.86
C MET A 1 12.20 -20.36 0.51
N ASP A 2 11.31 -21.31 0.23
CA ASP A 2 10.51 -21.23 -0.98
C ASP A 2 9.45 -20.10 -0.89
N PHE A 3 8.79 -19.80 -2.00
CA PHE A 3 7.80 -18.71 -2.06
C PHE A 3 6.59 -18.94 -1.13
N LEU A 4 6.06 -20.16 -1.07
CA LEU A 4 4.86 -20.47 -0.28
C LEU A 4 5.18 -20.52 1.21
N GLU A 5 6.36 -21.00 1.58
CA GLU A 5 6.91 -20.93 2.93
C GLU A 5 7.02 -19.48 3.39
N LYS A 6 7.52 -18.58 2.54
CA LYS A 6 7.56 -17.13 2.87
C LYS A 6 6.16 -16.58 3.10
N VAL A 7 5.21 -16.85 2.21
CA VAL A 7 3.82 -16.38 2.36
C VAL A 7 3.21 -16.89 3.67
N LYS A 8 3.26 -18.20 3.91
CA LYS A 8 2.71 -18.80 5.13
C LYS A 8 3.41 -18.29 6.38
N GLY A 9 4.73 -18.17 6.33
CA GLY A 9 5.54 -17.65 7.43
C GLY A 9 5.23 -16.21 7.77
N LEU A 10 5.10 -15.33 6.77
CA LEU A 10 4.77 -13.91 6.99
C LEU A 10 3.34 -13.70 7.52
N LEU A 11 2.42 -14.61 7.19
CA LEU A 11 1.08 -14.62 7.78
C LEU A 11 1.15 -15.15 9.22
N LEU A 12 1.67 -16.35 9.42
CA LEU A 12 1.46 -17.12 10.66
C LEU A 12 2.57 -16.95 11.70
N GLU A 13 3.82 -16.80 11.27
CA GLU A 13 5.00 -16.72 12.14
C GLU A 13 5.97 -15.61 11.69
N PRO A 14 5.52 -14.33 11.64
CA PRO A 14 6.28 -13.26 11.02
C PRO A 14 7.64 -13.04 11.69
N SER A 15 7.74 -13.18 13.02
CA SER A 15 9.01 -13.00 13.74
C SER A 15 10.10 -13.97 13.24
N LYS A 16 9.80 -15.27 13.24
CA LYS A 16 10.75 -16.29 12.78
C LYS A 16 11.08 -16.14 11.30
N THR A 17 10.08 -15.77 10.52
CA THR A 17 10.25 -15.58 9.07
C THR A 17 11.13 -14.38 8.78
N PHE A 18 10.97 -13.25 9.46
CA PHE A 18 11.87 -12.12 9.26
C PHE A 18 13.30 -12.41 9.72
N ASP A 19 13.48 -13.24 10.75
CA ASP A 19 14.82 -13.68 11.16
C ASP A 19 15.55 -14.46 10.07
N SER A 20 14.84 -15.37 9.37
CA SER A 20 15.42 -16.12 8.25
C SER A 20 15.60 -15.29 6.97
N LEU A 21 14.91 -14.16 6.85
CA LEU A 21 15.01 -13.25 5.71
C LEU A 21 16.10 -12.19 5.87
N LYS A 22 16.85 -12.11 6.99
CA LYS A 22 17.84 -11.04 7.25
C LYS A 22 18.89 -10.91 6.15
N ASP A 23 19.44 -12.03 5.73
CA ASP A 23 20.56 -12.10 4.77
C ASP A 23 20.11 -12.06 3.31
N GLU A 24 18.80 -12.11 3.05
CA GLU A 24 18.31 -11.98 1.68
C GLU A 24 18.61 -10.59 1.11
N THR A 25 18.95 -10.58 -0.17
CA THR A 25 19.22 -9.38 -0.94
C THR A 25 17.95 -8.58 -1.18
N LEU A 26 18.12 -7.31 -1.56
CA LEU A 26 17.01 -6.48 -2.03
C LEU A 26 16.34 -7.08 -3.27
N GLU A 27 17.12 -7.68 -4.17
CA GLU A 27 16.61 -8.29 -5.40
C GLU A 27 15.63 -9.43 -5.11
N GLU A 28 15.95 -10.30 -4.13
CA GLU A 28 15.07 -11.38 -3.71
C GLU A 28 13.74 -10.87 -3.14
N ALA A 29 13.79 -9.80 -2.33
CA ALA A 29 12.60 -9.16 -1.79
C ALA A 29 11.75 -8.48 -2.86
N VAL A 30 12.38 -7.81 -3.83
CA VAL A 30 11.70 -7.21 -4.98
C VAL A 30 11.02 -8.27 -5.83
N LYS A 31 11.68 -9.39 -6.12
CA LYS A 31 11.08 -10.51 -6.87
C LYS A 31 9.86 -11.08 -6.15
N TYR A 32 9.98 -11.34 -4.84
CA TYR A 32 8.87 -11.82 -4.02
C TYR A 32 7.69 -10.85 -4.05
N TYR A 33 7.96 -9.57 -3.77
CA TYR A 33 6.93 -8.53 -3.72
C TYR A 33 6.28 -8.33 -5.08
N ALA A 34 7.06 -8.28 -6.16
CA ALA A 34 6.55 -8.10 -7.52
C ALA A 34 5.58 -9.23 -7.94
N ILE A 35 5.85 -10.48 -7.54
CA ILE A 35 4.94 -11.60 -7.84
C ILE A 35 3.58 -11.40 -7.16
N ILE A 36 3.56 -11.09 -5.86
CA ILE A 36 2.31 -10.89 -5.12
C ILE A 36 1.60 -9.60 -5.56
N ALA A 37 2.35 -8.53 -5.77
CA ALA A 37 1.83 -7.26 -6.25
C ALA A 37 1.23 -7.39 -7.66
N ALA A 38 1.82 -8.21 -8.55
CA ALA A 38 1.26 -8.49 -9.86
C ALA A 38 -0.08 -9.24 -9.75
N ALA A 39 -0.16 -10.25 -8.88
CA ALA A 39 -1.42 -10.97 -8.64
C ALA A 39 -2.52 -10.03 -8.10
N TYR A 40 -2.18 -9.20 -7.11
CA TYR A 40 -3.10 -8.20 -6.55
C TYR A 40 -3.53 -7.16 -7.60
N SER A 41 -2.58 -6.65 -8.39
CA SER A 41 -2.83 -5.67 -9.46
C SER A 41 -3.75 -6.23 -10.53
N ALA A 42 -3.54 -7.48 -10.95
CA ALA A 42 -4.38 -8.15 -11.94
C ALA A 42 -5.80 -8.32 -11.41
N LEU A 43 -5.94 -8.74 -10.15
CA LEU A 43 -7.24 -8.89 -9.50
C LEU A 43 -7.99 -7.56 -9.42
N LEU A 44 -7.35 -6.49 -8.93
CA LEU A 44 -7.97 -5.17 -8.85
C LEU A 44 -8.34 -4.61 -10.22
N ALA A 45 -7.47 -4.80 -11.22
CA ALA A 45 -7.73 -4.35 -12.58
C ALA A 45 -8.98 -5.01 -13.17
N LEU A 46 -9.14 -6.32 -12.96
CA LEU A 46 -10.33 -7.06 -13.39
C LEU A 46 -11.58 -6.60 -12.63
N LEU A 47 -11.49 -6.43 -11.30
CA LEU A 47 -12.62 -5.96 -10.49
C LEU A 47 -13.09 -4.57 -10.92
N LEU A 48 -12.17 -3.65 -11.19
CA LEU A 48 -12.50 -2.29 -11.62
C LEU A 48 -13.01 -2.23 -13.05
N ALA A 49 -12.42 -3.00 -13.98
CA ALA A 49 -12.94 -3.09 -15.33
C ALA A 49 -14.39 -3.60 -15.30
N PHE A 50 -14.65 -4.67 -14.55
CA PHE A 50 -15.98 -5.25 -14.40
C PHE A 50 -16.99 -4.29 -13.73
N ALA A 51 -16.60 -3.67 -12.63
CA ALA A 51 -17.43 -2.68 -11.93
C ALA A 51 -17.74 -1.47 -12.83
N GLY A 52 -16.76 -0.99 -13.58
CA GLY A 52 -16.92 0.09 -14.56
C GLY A 52 -17.92 -0.25 -15.67
N SER A 53 -17.84 -1.46 -16.24
CA SER A 53 -18.80 -1.94 -17.25
C SER A 53 -20.22 -2.02 -16.70
N MET A 54 -20.39 -2.57 -15.50
CA MET A 54 -21.69 -2.66 -14.83
C MET A 54 -22.29 -1.28 -14.55
N PHE A 55 -21.49 -0.39 -13.95
CA PHE A 55 -21.94 0.94 -13.58
C PHE A 55 -22.30 1.78 -14.81
N GLY A 56 -21.48 1.76 -15.86
CA GLY A 56 -21.74 2.45 -17.11
C GLY A 56 -23.03 1.98 -17.80
N SER A 57 -23.32 0.68 -17.72
CA SER A 57 -24.56 0.10 -18.24
C SER A 57 -25.79 0.51 -17.43
N MET A 58 -25.68 0.50 -16.09
CA MET A 58 -26.78 0.86 -15.18
C MET A 58 -27.17 2.34 -15.26
N MET A 59 -26.18 3.24 -15.39
CA MET A 59 -26.40 4.68 -15.44
C MET A 59 -26.81 5.19 -16.83
N GLY A 60 -27.06 4.31 -17.80
CA GLY A 60 -27.43 4.70 -19.17
C GLY A 60 -26.32 5.45 -19.91
N PHE A 61 -25.09 5.47 -19.38
CA PHE A 61 -23.91 5.99 -20.05
C PHE A 61 -23.50 5.00 -21.14
N ARG A 62 -24.29 4.92 -22.21
CA ARG A 62 -24.09 4.01 -23.33
C ARG A 62 -22.65 4.08 -23.87
N ASN A 63 -22.06 5.28 -23.89
CA ASN A 63 -20.66 5.48 -24.29
C ASN A 63 -19.64 4.92 -23.29
N LEU A 64 -19.87 5.03 -21.98
CA LEU A 64 -19.01 4.46 -20.93
C LEU A 64 -19.16 2.93 -20.88
N GLY A 65 -20.38 2.42 -20.99
CA GLY A 65 -20.68 0.99 -21.10
C GLY A 65 -20.08 0.37 -22.36
N THR A 66 -20.01 1.07 -23.50
CA THR A 66 -19.31 0.61 -24.72
C THR A 66 -17.80 0.79 -24.66
N MET A 67 -17.29 1.86 -24.02
CA MET A 67 -15.84 2.06 -23.76
C MET A 67 -15.30 1.12 -22.68
N MET A 68 -16.15 0.51 -21.87
CA MET A 68 -15.79 -0.50 -20.87
C MET A 68 -16.39 -1.88 -21.22
N GLY A 69 -17.04 -2.03 -22.37
CA GLY A 69 -17.64 -3.30 -22.82
C GLY A 69 -16.57 -4.36 -23.12
N ALA A 70 -16.93 -5.63 -23.33
CA ALA A 70 -15.99 -6.78 -23.31
C ALA A 70 -14.63 -6.58 -24.04
N GLY A 71 -14.59 -5.93 -25.22
CA GLY A 71 -13.33 -5.63 -25.92
C GLY A 71 -12.56 -4.43 -25.38
N ALA A 72 -13.24 -3.40 -24.87
CA ALA A 72 -12.64 -2.19 -24.31
C ALA A 72 -12.31 -2.33 -22.80
N GLY A 73 -13.01 -3.22 -22.10
CA GLY A 73 -12.73 -3.64 -20.73
C GLY A 73 -11.41 -4.38 -20.57
N VAL A 74 -10.98 -5.15 -21.58
CA VAL A 74 -9.64 -5.77 -21.58
C VAL A 74 -8.54 -4.71 -21.70
N GLY A 75 -8.71 -3.73 -22.59
CA GLY A 75 -7.76 -2.61 -22.71
C GLY A 75 -7.65 -1.81 -21.40
N ALA A 76 -8.78 -1.51 -20.77
CA ALA A 76 -8.82 -0.83 -19.48
C ALA A 76 -8.19 -1.66 -18.34
N ALA A 77 -8.45 -2.98 -18.30
CA ALA A 77 -7.82 -3.86 -17.32
C ALA A 77 -6.29 -3.88 -17.48
N VAL A 78 -5.75 -3.87 -18.70
CA VAL A 78 -4.31 -3.79 -18.92
C VAL A 78 -3.75 -2.46 -18.41
N VAL A 79 -4.42 -1.34 -18.69
CA VAL A 79 -4.00 -0.01 -18.18
C VAL A 79 -4.01 0.02 -16.66
N PHE A 80 -5.08 -0.45 -16.01
CA PHE A 80 -5.17 -0.51 -14.56
C PHE A 80 -4.13 -1.45 -13.95
N PHE A 81 -3.88 -2.61 -14.57
CA PHE A 81 -2.85 -3.53 -14.12
C PHE A 81 -1.47 -2.86 -14.11
N VAL A 82 -1.07 -2.23 -15.23
CA VAL A 82 0.22 -1.54 -15.34
C VAL A 82 0.31 -0.41 -14.33
N MET A 83 -0.76 0.37 -14.18
CA MET A 83 -0.83 1.47 -13.22
C MET A 83 -0.67 0.99 -11.77
N PHE A 84 -1.41 -0.05 -11.35
CA PHE A 84 -1.29 -0.61 -9.99
C PHE A 84 0.08 -1.23 -9.75
N MET A 85 0.65 -1.90 -10.74
CA MET A 85 2.00 -2.46 -10.63
C MET A 85 3.04 -1.36 -10.43
N ILE A 86 2.97 -0.27 -11.21
CA ILE A 86 3.86 0.89 -11.07
C ILE A 86 3.71 1.49 -9.67
N PHE A 87 2.48 1.73 -9.22
CA PHE A 87 2.24 2.31 -7.89
C PHE A 87 2.70 1.40 -6.75
N ALA A 88 2.51 0.08 -6.87
CA ALA A 88 2.96 -0.87 -5.85
C ALA A 88 4.49 -0.83 -5.72
N ILE A 89 5.22 -0.95 -6.84
CA ILE A 89 6.69 -0.93 -6.82
C ILE A 89 7.21 0.44 -6.37
N ALA A 90 6.75 1.52 -6.98
CA ALA A 90 7.18 2.88 -6.61
C ALA A 90 6.84 3.19 -5.14
N GLY A 91 5.64 2.80 -4.70
CA GLY A 91 5.18 2.96 -3.33
C GLY A 91 6.04 2.21 -2.31
N ALA A 92 6.48 0.98 -2.62
CA ALA A 92 7.37 0.23 -1.74
C ALA A 92 8.73 0.93 -1.54
N PHE A 93 9.30 1.51 -2.60
CA PHE A 93 10.57 2.24 -2.52
C PHE A 93 10.43 3.61 -1.87
N ILE A 94 9.46 4.43 -2.32
CA ILE A 94 9.23 5.78 -1.80
C ILE A 94 8.76 5.70 -0.35
N GLY A 95 7.78 4.85 -0.07
CA GLY A 95 7.27 4.60 1.28
C GLY A 95 8.35 4.04 2.20
N GLY A 96 9.13 3.05 1.72
CA GLY A 96 10.26 2.52 2.47
C GLY A 96 11.34 3.57 2.77
N ALA A 97 11.63 4.48 1.83
CA ALA A 97 12.57 5.57 2.05
C ALA A 97 12.05 6.58 3.09
N ILE A 98 10.78 6.98 3.02
CA ILE A 98 10.14 7.85 4.01
C ILE A 98 10.16 7.16 5.39
N LEU A 99 9.72 5.90 5.46
CA LEU A 99 9.72 5.12 6.69
C LEU A 99 11.14 5.00 7.27
N HIS A 100 12.16 4.87 6.42
CA HIS A 100 13.54 4.75 6.87
C HIS A 100 14.02 5.97 7.66
N ILE A 101 13.51 7.17 7.35
CA ILE A 101 13.79 8.38 8.14
C ILE A 101 13.34 8.17 9.59
N PHE A 102 12.12 7.66 9.79
CA PHE A 102 11.57 7.43 11.13
C PHE A 102 12.21 6.24 11.84
N VAL A 103 12.52 5.17 11.11
CA VAL A 103 13.33 4.04 11.60
C VAL A 103 14.68 4.54 12.10
N TYR A 104 15.33 5.43 11.36
CA TYR A 104 16.59 6.05 11.74
C TYR A 104 16.44 6.94 12.98
N ILE A 105 15.37 7.74 13.08
CA ILE A 105 15.09 8.58 14.26
C ILE A 105 14.96 7.71 15.53
N VAL A 106 14.30 6.56 15.46
CA VAL A 106 14.11 5.68 16.62
C VAL A 106 15.29 4.74 16.90
N GLY A 107 16.39 4.86 16.14
CA GLY A 107 17.65 4.15 16.39
C GLY A 107 17.96 2.97 15.47
N GLY A 108 17.16 2.70 14.43
CA GLY A 108 17.45 1.67 13.44
C GLY A 108 18.67 2.04 12.57
N ARG A 109 19.63 1.11 12.42
CA ARG A 109 20.92 1.37 11.76
C ARG A 109 21.35 0.27 10.79
N LYS A 110 20.47 -0.69 10.45
CA LYS A 110 20.81 -1.82 9.56
C LYS A 110 20.66 -1.47 8.06
N GLY A 111 20.53 -0.19 7.73
CA GLY A 111 20.44 0.35 6.37
C GLY A 111 19.02 0.39 5.79
N ILE A 112 18.84 1.19 4.74
CA ILE A 112 17.54 1.41 4.08
C ILE A 112 16.98 0.14 3.43
N VAL A 113 17.85 -0.73 2.95
CA VAL A 113 17.46 -2.02 2.34
C VAL A 113 16.61 -2.85 3.31
N GLN A 114 17.00 -2.90 4.59
CA GLN A 114 16.24 -3.64 5.60
C GLN A 114 14.87 -3.02 5.87
N THR A 115 14.74 -1.69 5.79
CA THR A 115 13.44 -1.02 5.89
C THR A 115 12.54 -1.33 4.69
N ILE A 116 13.08 -1.25 3.47
CA ILE A 116 12.32 -1.58 2.25
C ILE A 116 11.88 -3.05 2.27
N LYS A 117 12.75 -3.98 2.69
CA LYS A 117 12.41 -5.39 2.88
C LYS A 117 11.28 -5.57 3.90
N ALA A 118 11.34 -4.87 5.03
CA ALA A 118 10.28 -4.93 6.05
C ALA A 118 8.92 -4.51 5.47
N GLY A 119 8.87 -3.42 4.68
CA GLY A 119 7.65 -2.97 4.02
C GLY A 119 7.15 -3.95 2.94
N MET A 120 8.05 -4.42 2.07
CA MET A 120 7.71 -5.38 1.01
C MET A 120 7.14 -6.68 1.57
N TYR A 121 7.85 -7.33 2.49
CA TYR A 121 7.37 -8.55 3.13
C TYR A 121 6.19 -8.28 4.07
N GLY A 122 6.19 -7.15 4.78
CA GLY A 122 5.13 -6.74 5.71
C GLY A 122 3.78 -6.53 5.05
N SER A 123 3.76 -6.10 3.80
CA SER A 123 2.53 -5.87 3.02
C SER A 123 1.77 -7.13 2.60
N THR A 124 2.37 -8.32 2.80
CA THR A 124 1.83 -9.62 2.34
C THR A 124 0.36 -9.85 2.73
N PRO A 125 -0.08 -9.62 3.99
CA PRO A 125 -1.49 -9.83 4.36
C PRO A 125 -2.45 -8.95 3.53
N SER A 126 -2.13 -7.67 3.33
CA SER A 126 -2.95 -6.74 2.56
C SER A 126 -3.00 -7.08 1.07
N LEU A 127 -1.86 -7.47 0.47
CA LEU A 127 -1.86 -7.85 -0.94
C LEU A 127 -2.61 -9.15 -1.20
N LEU A 128 -2.71 -10.06 -0.23
CA LEU A 128 -3.45 -11.31 -0.38
C LEU A 128 -4.93 -11.18 -0.05
N LEU A 129 -5.28 -10.42 0.99
CA LEU A 129 -6.62 -10.40 1.58
C LEU A 129 -7.31 -9.04 1.49
N GLY A 130 -6.58 -7.98 1.13
CA GLY A 130 -7.05 -6.59 1.14
C GLY A 130 -8.08 -6.25 0.07
N TRP A 131 -8.29 -7.13 -0.91
CA TRP A 131 -9.33 -6.97 -1.93
C TRP A 131 -10.71 -7.44 -1.44
N ILE A 132 -10.77 -8.20 -0.34
CA ILE A 132 -12.02 -8.73 0.20
C ILE A 132 -12.70 -7.65 1.07
N PRO A 133 -13.93 -7.24 0.77
CA PRO A 133 -14.66 -6.27 1.60
C PRO A 133 -14.74 -6.72 3.06
N LEU A 134 -14.66 -5.77 4.00
CA LEU A 134 -14.62 -5.95 5.46
C LEU A 134 -13.33 -6.63 5.99
N VAL A 135 -12.86 -7.68 5.30
CA VAL A 135 -11.57 -8.34 5.62
C VAL A 135 -10.39 -7.42 5.33
N ASN A 136 -10.53 -6.48 4.40
CA ASN A 136 -9.52 -5.48 4.08
C ASN A 136 -9.02 -4.67 5.29
N ILE A 137 -9.90 -4.35 6.25
CA ILE A 137 -9.52 -3.65 7.49
C ILE A 137 -8.63 -4.56 8.34
N ILE A 138 -9.00 -5.83 8.48
CA ILE A 138 -8.23 -6.83 9.23
C ILE A 138 -6.87 -7.05 8.56
N ALA A 139 -6.85 -7.18 7.23
CA ALA A 139 -5.63 -7.36 6.46
C ALA A 139 -4.67 -6.17 6.57
N ALA A 140 -5.21 -4.94 6.62
CA ALA A 140 -4.42 -3.73 6.82
C ALA A 140 -3.79 -3.71 8.22
N ILE A 141 -4.56 -3.98 9.27
CA ILE A 141 -4.05 -4.06 10.65
C ILE A 141 -2.99 -5.16 10.77
N TRP A 142 -3.23 -6.32 10.15
CA TRP A 142 -2.27 -7.43 10.12
C TRP A 142 -0.99 -7.01 9.40
N SER A 143 -1.09 -6.34 8.25
CA SER A 143 0.09 -5.88 7.51
C SER A 143 0.91 -4.89 8.32
N LEU A 144 0.26 -3.96 9.01
CA LEU A 144 0.94 -3.07 9.95
C LEU A 144 1.65 -3.86 11.06
N ALA A 145 0.98 -4.84 11.67
CA ALA A 145 1.61 -5.69 12.69
C ALA A 145 2.82 -6.47 12.13
N THR A 146 2.69 -7.06 10.94
CA THR A 146 3.77 -7.78 10.26
C THR A 146 4.93 -6.85 9.90
N GLU A 147 4.65 -5.63 9.44
CA GLU A 147 5.66 -4.61 9.14
C GLU A 147 6.37 -4.13 10.42
N ILE A 148 5.66 -3.91 11.53
CA ILE A 148 6.26 -3.60 12.84
C ILE A 148 7.23 -4.73 13.23
N VAL A 149 6.81 -5.98 13.10
CA VAL A 149 7.66 -7.14 13.38
C VAL A 149 8.87 -7.16 12.43
N GLY A 150 8.69 -6.88 11.15
CA GLY A 150 9.77 -6.80 10.18
C GLY A 150 10.80 -5.73 10.52
N ILE A 151 10.36 -4.51 10.84
CA ILE A 151 11.24 -3.43 11.29
C ILE A 151 11.96 -3.82 12.58
N ARG A 152 11.25 -4.41 13.54
CA ARG A 152 11.84 -4.88 14.79
C ARG A 152 12.95 -5.90 14.56
N GLN A 153 12.69 -6.94 13.77
CA GLN A 153 13.66 -8.03 13.57
C GLN A 153 14.82 -7.60 12.67
N LEU A 154 14.54 -6.92 11.55
CA LEU A 154 15.56 -6.56 10.57
C LEU A 154 16.44 -5.38 11.03
N HIS A 155 15.96 -4.53 11.94
CA HIS A 155 16.76 -3.47 12.57
C HIS A 155 17.21 -3.78 14.00
N GLU A 156 16.85 -4.95 14.54
CA GLU A 156 17.13 -5.34 15.93
C GLU A 156 16.65 -4.31 16.97
N LEU A 157 15.48 -3.71 16.71
CA LEU A 157 14.89 -2.71 17.59
C LEU A 157 14.05 -3.37 18.68
N THR A 158 13.79 -2.62 19.74
CA THR A 158 12.73 -2.98 20.70
C THR A 158 11.36 -2.83 20.02
N THR A 159 10.36 -3.58 20.48
CA THR A 159 8.98 -3.49 19.94
C THR A 159 8.46 -2.05 20.01
N GLY A 160 8.67 -1.35 21.13
CA GLY A 160 8.22 0.05 21.27
C GLY A 160 8.84 0.99 20.24
N ARG A 161 10.13 0.83 19.94
CA ARG A 161 10.81 1.63 18.90
C ARG A 161 10.27 1.32 17.50
N ALA A 162 10.07 0.05 17.18
CA ALA A 162 9.48 -0.34 15.90
C ALA A 162 8.05 0.18 15.73
N VAL A 163 7.23 0.13 16.79
CA VAL A 163 5.88 0.74 16.80
C VAL A 163 5.96 2.25 16.54
N LEU A 164 6.86 2.97 17.24
CA LEU A 164 7.05 4.41 17.03
C LEU A 164 7.50 4.74 15.60
N ALA A 165 8.39 3.92 15.01
CA ALA A 165 8.85 4.11 13.63
C ALA A 165 7.69 4.14 12.62
N ILE A 166 6.64 3.36 12.86
CA ILE A 166 5.47 3.25 11.99
C ILE A 166 4.38 4.27 12.37
N LEU A 167 4.09 4.45 13.66
CA LEU A 167 3.01 5.34 14.09
C LEU A 167 3.32 6.82 13.88
N ILE A 168 4.57 7.26 14.07
CA ILE A 168 4.95 8.67 13.88
C ILE A 168 4.64 9.16 12.46
N PRO A 169 5.10 8.52 11.36
CA PRO A 169 4.78 8.98 10.01
C PRO A 169 3.27 8.95 9.73
N ILE A 170 2.54 7.95 10.22
CA ILE A 170 1.09 7.85 10.04
C ILE A 170 0.38 9.03 10.70
N ILE A 171 0.72 9.34 11.96
CA ILE A 171 0.12 10.46 12.70
C ILE A 171 0.43 11.79 11.98
N LEU A 172 1.67 12.00 11.54
CA LEU A 172 2.06 13.20 10.80
C LEU A 172 1.31 13.32 9.47
N ALA A 173 1.13 12.22 8.74
CA ALA A 173 0.36 12.20 7.49
C ALA A 173 -1.12 12.53 7.73
N ILE A 174 -1.72 12.02 8.80
CA ILE A 174 -3.10 12.35 9.19
C ILE A 174 -3.24 13.83 9.55
N ILE A 175 -2.33 14.38 10.37
CA ILE A 175 -2.33 15.80 10.73
C ILE A 175 -2.21 16.66 9.48
N LEU A 176 -1.28 16.33 8.58
CA LEU A 176 -1.08 17.06 7.32
C LEU A 176 -2.34 17.02 6.45
N ALA A 177 -2.98 15.85 6.31
CA ALA A 177 -4.21 15.71 5.54
C ALA A 177 -5.36 16.56 6.11
N VAL A 178 -5.53 16.59 7.44
CA VAL A 178 -6.55 17.41 8.11
C VAL A 178 -6.29 18.90 7.90
N VAL A 179 -5.05 19.35 8.04
CA VAL A 179 -4.67 20.76 7.81
C VAL A 179 -4.93 21.17 6.36
N LEU A 180 -4.53 20.36 5.39
CA LEU A 180 -4.75 20.63 3.97
C LEU A 180 -6.25 20.68 3.63
N ALA A 181 -7.05 19.77 4.20
CA ALA A 181 -8.50 19.79 4.03
C ALA A 181 -9.13 21.06 4.61
N ALA A 182 -8.71 21.49 5.81
CA ALA A 182 -9.20 22.73 6.42
C ALA A 182 -8.84 23.97 5.60
N LEU A 183 -7.60 24.04 5.08
CA LEU A 183 -7.16 25.12 4.19
C LEU A 183 -7.95 25.14 2.89
N LEU A 184 -8.21 23.98 2.28
CA LEU A 184 -9.02 23.87 1.07
C LEU A 184 -10.44 24.41 1.30
N VAL A 185 -11.07 24.04 2.42
CA VAL A 185 -12.39 24.56 2.81
C VAL A 185 -12.36 26.08 2.99
N ALA A 186 -11.34 26.62 3.66
CA ALA A 186 -11.19 28.06 3.85
C ALA A 186 -11.00 28.83 2.53
N VAL A 187 -10.24 28.27 1.58
CA VAL A 187 -10.07 28.85 0.24
C VAL A 187 -11.39 28.82 -0.54
N MET A 188 -12.14 27.73 -0.48
CA MET A 188 -13.44 27.62 -1.15
C MET A 188 -14.48 28.59 -0.59
N THR A 189 -14.52 28.79 0.74
CA THR A 189 -15.47 29.73 1.36
C THR A 189 -15.07 31.20 1.19
N SER A 190 -13.78 31.51 1.10
CA SER A 190 -13.29 32.88 0.84
C SER A 190 -13.42 33.31 -0.63
N THR A 191 -13.45 32.38 -1.58
CA THR A 191 -13.63 32.64 -3.01
C THR A 191 -15.10 32.61 -3.47
N GLY A 192 -16.00 32.02 -2.68
CA GLY A 192 -17.43 31.89 -2.99
C GLY A 192 -18.33 33.03 -2.51
N ALA A 193 -17.81 34.05 -1.81
CA ALA A 193 -18.60 35.20 -1.38
C ALA A 193 -18.56 36.32 -2.43
N PRO A 194 -19.64 36.57 -3.21
CA PRO A 194 -19.71 37.80 -3.98
C PRO A 194 -19.72 38.96 -2.99
N ARG A 195 -18.70 39.82 -3.07
CA ARG A 195 -18.69 41.12 -2.40
C ARG A 195 -19.71 42.01 -3.12
N TYR A 196 -20.99 41.80 -2.87
CA TYR A 196 -22.01 42.81 -3.20
C TYR A 196 -21.92 43.93 -2.15
N GLY A 197 -20.96 44.82 -2.37
CA GLY A 197 -21.00 46.18 -1.86
C GLY A 197 -21.09 47.08 -3.08
N TYR A 198 -22.28 47.62 -3.35
CA TYR A 198 -22.64 49.05 -3.35
C TYR A 198 -24.13 49.15 -3.67
#